data_AF-A0A0D1XLH2-F1
#
_entry.id   AF-A0A0D1XLH2-F1
#
_cell.length_a   1.000
_cell.length_b   1.000
_cell.length_c   1.000
_cell.angle_alpha   90.00
_cell.angle_beta   90.00
_cell.angle_gamma   90.00
#
_symmetry.space_group_name_H-M   'P 1'
#
loop_
_entity.id
_entity.type
_entity.pdbx_description
1 polymer ?
#
loop_
_entity_poly.entity_id
_entity_poly.type
_entity_poly.pdbx_seq_one_letter_code
_entity_poly.pdbx_strand_id
1 'polypeptide(L)'
;MLFTRLILLGCAAIAAAKGNSTAEHHMDGARNGTHMANTERRQCAEIAEITAIVNLVNNATELAKFETRHNLSQSDIAEIKSKAATDEAKLKALQSNSTLMQECAVMAAGMKLRAQCREIKELTMLSDLANNQTALQEFQTKHNLTAAEMTKFTDRAKNATEKLATLQKNTTLVAACKSTNQSQSSKFS
;
A
#
# COMPACT_ATOMS: atom_id res chain seq x y z
N MET A 1 -0.39 -5.35 -1.38
CA MET A 1 -0.49 -5.93 -0.02
C MET A 1 0.38 -5.16 0.98
N LEU A 2 0.12 -3.87 1.22
CA LEU A 2 0.87 -3.09 2.24
C LEU A 2 0.07 -2.85 3.54
N PHE A 3 -1.26 -2.95 3.49
CA PHE A 3 -2.13 -2.53 4.60
C PHE A 3 -2.38 -3.62 5.67
N THR A 4 -2.03 -4.88 5.40
CA THR A 4 -2.16 -5.99 6.36
C THR A 4 -1.18 -5.88 7.55
N ARG A 5 -0.25 -4.92 7.54
CA ARG A 5 0.66 -4.66 8.67
C ARG A 5 0.20 -3.55 9.61
N LEU A 6 -0.78 -2.72 9.22
CA LEU A 6 -1.27 -1.62 10.07
C LEU A 6 -2.11 -2.10 11.29
N ILE A 7 -2.40 -3.40 11.38
CA ILE A 7 -3.23 -4.02 12.42
C ILE A 7 -2.38 -4.91 13.36
N LEU A 8 -1.06 -5.06 13.12
CA LEU A 8 -0.26 -6.13 13.75
C LEU A 8 1.17 -5.73 14.19
N LEU A 9 1.30 -4.55 14.80
CA LEU A 9 2.34 -4.17 15.77
C LEU A 9 1.61 -3.35 16.87
N GLY A 10 1.27 -3.84 18.08
CA GLY A 10 2.04 -4.65 19.01
C GLY A 10 2.88 -3.74 19.93
N CYS A 11 2.87 -3.79 21.26
CA CYS A 11 2.15 -4.59 22.27
C CYS A 11 1.93 -3.67 23.52
N ALA A 12 1.46 -4.05 24.72
CA ALA A 12 1.22 -5.34 25.37
C ALA A 12 0.23 -5.19 26.56
N ALA A 13 -0.21 -6.30 27.15
CA ALA A 13 -0.72 -6.36 28.52
C ALA A 13 0.29 -7.10 29.42
N ILE A 14 0.46 -6.65 30.67
CA ILE A 14 1.48 -7.16 31.60
C ILE A 14 0.97 -8.41 32.32
N ALA A 15 1.65 -9.55 32.12
CA ALA A 15 1.60 -10.70 33.02
C ALA A 15 2.91 -11.49 32.95
N ALA A 16 3.48 -11.86 34.10
CA ALA A 16 4.79 -12.50 34.18
C ALA A 16 4.71 -14.02 34.06
N ALA A 17 5.46 -14.62 33.12
CA ALA A 17 5.88 -16.02 33.19
C ALA A 17 7.16 -16.29 32.38
N LYS A 18 8.17 -16.80 33.10
CA LYS A 18 9.51 -17.23 32.72
C LYS A 18 9.56 -18.24 31.54
N GLY A 19 10.32 -17.95 30.46
CA GLY A 19 10.83 -19.01 29.56
C GLY A 19 11.09 -18.69 28.07
N ASN A 20 12.36 -18.44 27.73
CA ASN A 20 13.11 -18.81 26.50
C ASN A 20 12.60 -18.52 25.05
N SER A 21 13.58 -18.30 24.15
CA SER A 21 13.52 -18.39 22.68
C SER A 21 12.80 -17.30 21.86
N THR A 22 13.50 -16.20 21.57
CA THR A 22 13.18 -15.33 20.42
C THR A 22 13.70 -15.94 19.12
N ALA A 23 12.79 -16.45 18.28
CA ALA A 23 13.09 -16.84 16.90
C ALA A 23 12.85 -15.65 15.96
N GLU A 24 13.89 -14.87 15.67
CA GLU A 24 13.81 -13.78 14.70
C GLU A 24 13.92 -14.33 13.27
N HIS A 25 12.89 -14.07 12.45
CA HIS A 25 12.88 -14.49 11.05
C HIS A 25 13.81 -13.61 10.20
N HIS A 26 15.01 -14.12 9.91
CA HIS A 26 15.89 -13.59 8.86
C HIS A 26 15.16 -13.53 7.51
N MET A 27 15.37 -12.42 6.80
CA MET A 27 15.16 -12.30 5.36
C MET A 27 16.37 -11.56 4.78
N ASP A 28 17.51 -12.25 4.75
CA ASP A 28 18.73 -11.75 4.15
C ASP A 28 18.64 -11.75 2.63
N GLY A 29 18.87 -10.56 2.05
CA GLY A 29 18.82 -10.30 0.62
C GLY A 29 19.84 -9.25 0.20
N ALA A 30 21.04 -9.30 0.79
CA ALA A 30 22.08 -8.29 0.58
C ALA A 30 22.87 -8.53 -0.71
N ARG A 31 22.71 -7.65 -1.72
CA ARG A 31 23.77 -7.35 -2.71
C ARG A 31 23.83 -5.86 -3.07
N ASN A 32 24.81 -5.21 -2.45
CA ASN A 32 25.58 -4.03 -2.84
C ASN A 32 24.86 -2.77 -3.38
N GLY A 33 24.85 -1.71 -2.57
CA GLY A 33 24.41 -0.36 -2.95
C GLY A 33 24.37 0.59 -1.74
N THR A 34 25.45 1.36 -1.55
CA THR A 34 25.66 2.48 -0.59
C THR A 34 25.23 2.27 0.88
N HIS A 35 26.23 2.26 1.77
CA HIS A 35 26.13 1.78 3.16
C HIS A 35 25.48 2.75 4.18
N MET A 36 24.58 3.63 3.74
CA MET A 36 23.72 4.48 4.60
C MET A 36 22.22 4.10 4.53
N ALA A 37 21.83 3.39 3.45
CA ALA A 37 20.47 3.32 2.94
C ALA A 37 19.41 2.52 3.74
N ASN A 38 19.66 2.11 5.00
CA ASN A 38 18.67 1.37 5.80
C ASN A 38 17.97 2.23 6.87
N THR A 39 18.69 3.17 7.49
CA THR A 39 18.10 4.03 8.54
C THR A 39 17.26 5.14 7.92
N GLU A 40 17.79 5.86 6.93
CA GLU A 40 17.03 6.89 6.18
C GLU A 40 15.77 6.29 5.53
N ARG A 41 15.87 5.10 4.94
CA ARG A 41 14.70 4.40 4.37
C ARG A 41 13.62 4.09 5.40
N ARG A 42 14.01 3.68 6.62
CA ARG A 42 13.06 3.44 7.72
C ARG A 42 12.43 4.75 8.18
N GLN A 43 13.22 5.81 8.33
CA GLN A 43 12.72 7.14 8.68
C GLN A 43 11.76 7.70 7.60
N CYS A 44 12.07 7.54 6.31
CA CYS A 44 11.16 7.93 5.23
C CYS A 44 9.88 7.10 5.19
N ALA A 45 9.93 5.82 5.51
CA ALA A 45 8.73 4.98 5.64
C ALA A 45 7.89 5.43 6.84
N GLU A 46 8.53 5.72 7.98
CA GLU A 46 7.88 6.21 9.20
C GLU A 46 7.25 7.60 9.01
N ILE A 47 7.96 8.56 8.40
CA ILE A 47 7.41 9.86 7.99
C ILE A 47 6.17 9.67 7.10
N ALA A 48 6.25 8.78 6.10
CA ALA A 48 5.15 8.52 5.18
C ALA A 48 3.93 7.87 5.87
N GLU A 49 4.17 6.91 6.79
CA GLU A 49 3.12 6.24 7.56
C GLU A 49 2.41 7.22 8.51
N ILE A 50 3.17 7.95 9.32
CA ILE A 50 2.62 8.95 10.25
C ILE A 50 1.87 10.04 9.47
N THR A 51 2.44 10.55 8.39
CA THR A 51 1.78 11.55 7.52
C THR A 51 0.47 11.02 6.95
N ALA A 52 0.42 9.74 6.54
CA ALA A 52 -0.82 9.13 6.04
C ALA A 52 -1.89 8.99 7.14
N ILE A 53 -1.51 8.58 8.36
CA ILE A 53 -2.42 8.47 9.51
C ILE A 53 -2.95 9.86 9.92
N VAL A 54 -2.07 10.85 10.06
CA VAL A 54 -2.45 12.24 10.40
C VAL A 54 -3.39 12.84 9.35
N ASN A 55 -3.09 12.66 8.06
CA ASN A 55 -3.97 13.14 6.98
C ASN A 55 -5.31 12.42 6.94
N LEU A 56 -5.35 11.13 7.32
CA LEU A 56 -6.60 10.36 7.39
C LEU A 56 -7.50 10.87 8.50
N VAL A 57 -6.99 11.02 9.75
CA VAL A 57 -7.81 11.46 10.88
C VAL A 57 -8.29 12.91 10.74
N ASN A 58 -7.51 13.76 10.07
CA ASN A 58 -7.85 15.16 9.80
C ASN A 58 -8.81 15.33 8.61
N ASN A 59 -9.15 14.26 7.88
CA ASN A 59 -10.14 14.28 6.80
C ASN A 59 -11.35 13.44 7.19
N ALA A 60 -12.36 14.08 7.79
CA ALA A 60 -13.57 13.41 8.28
C ALA A 60 -14.28 12.55 7.20
N THR A 61 -14.26 12.97 5.93
CA THR A 61 -14.88 12.22 4.84
C THR A 61 -14.09 10.96 4.47
N GLU A 62 -12.76 11.02 4.41
CA GLU A 62 -11.95 9.82 4.15
C GLU A 62 -11.86 8.90 5.37
N LEU A 63 -11.91 9.45 6.60
CA LEU A 63 -12.02 8.66 7.83
C LEU A 63 -13.34 7.86 7.86
N ALA A 64 -14.49 8.49 7.61
CA ALA A 64 -15.79 7.79 7.56
C ALA A 64 -15.85 6.71 6.45
N LYS A 65 -15.20 6.96 5.30
CA LYS A 65 -15.02 5.93 4.26
C LYS A 65 -14.09 4.81 4.74
N PHE A 66 -13.03 5.11 5.49
CA PHE A 66 -12.09 4.13 6.04
C PHE A 66 -12.77 3.24 7.10
N GLU A 67 -13.49 3.84 8.04
CA GLU A 67 -14.41 3.18 8.98
C GLU A 67 -15.29 2.15 8.29
N THR A 68 -16.04 2.60 7.26
CA THR A 68 -16.98 1.74 6.52
C THR A 68 -16.27 0.64 5.72
N ARG A 69 -15.13 0.94 5.07
CA ARG A 69 -14.37 -0.03 4.25
C ARG A 69 -13.71 -1.13 5.08
N HIS A 70 -13.32 -0.83 6.32
CA HIS A 70 -12.59 -1.74 7.19
C HIS A 70 -13.43 -2.28 8.35
N ASN A 71 -14.71 -1.90 8.44
CA ASN A 71 -15.66 -2.30 9.48
C ASN A 71 -15.11 -2.04 10.90
N LEU A 72 -14.57 -0.82 11.09
CA LEU A 72 -13.90 -0.42 12.33
C LEU A 72 -14.91 -0.04 13.41
N SER A 73 -14.59 -0.42 14.64
CA SER A 73 -15.31 -0.01 15.85
C SER A 73 -14.95 1.41 16.27
N GLN A 74 -15.78 2.02 17.12
CA GLN A 74 -15.47 3.34 17.70
C GLN A 74 -14.19 3.33 18.54
N SER A 75 -13.84 2.19 19.15
CA SER A 75 -12.56 1.99 19.84
C SER A 75 -11.37 2.04 18.89
N ASP A 76 -11.44 1.37 17.73
CA ASP A 76 -10.34 1.38 16.75
C ASP A 76 -10.07 2.80 16.22
N ILE A 77 -11.14 3.58 16.02
CA ILE A 77 -11.04 4.99 15.58
C ILE A 77 -10.48 5.89 16.68
N ALA A 78 -10.84 5.65 17.95
CA ALA A 78 -10.23 6.35 19.08
C ALA A 78 -8.73 6.02 19.19
N GLU A 79 -8.33 4.77 18.98
CA GLU A 79 -6.92 4.35 18.96
C GLU A 79 -6.15 5.01 17.80
N ILE A 80 -6.68 4.99 16.58
CA ILE A 80 -6.06 5.62 15.41
C ILE A 80 -5.88 7.14 15.64
N LYS A 81 -6.87 7.82 16.23
CA LYS A 81 -6.77 9.25 16.59
C LYS A 81 -5.73 9.51 17.68
N SER A 82 -5.68 8.64 18.71
CA SER A 82 -4.69 8.72 19.80
C SER A 82 -3.25 8.53 19.28
N LYS A 83 -3.05 7.53 18.41
CA LYS A 83 -1.77 7.28 17.73
C LYS A 83 -1.38 8.46 16.85
N ALA A 84 -2.30 9.01 16.05
CA ALA A 84 -2.03 10.20 15.22
C ALA A 84 -1.54 11.39 16.05
N ALA A 85 -2.20 11.69 17.17
CA ALA A 85 -1.82 12.80 18.06
C ALA A 85 -0.45 12.56 18.72
N THR A 86 -0.16 11.32 19.14
CA THR A 86 1.13 10.93 19.72
C THR A 86 2.26 11.05 18.69
N ASP A 87 2.03 10.56 17.48
CA ASP A 87 3.02 10.55 16.41
C ASP A 87 3.26 11.94 15.78
N GLU A 88 2.37 12.92 15.95
CA GLU A 88 2.53 14.27 15.40
C GLU A 88 3.78 14.99 15.95
N ALA A 89 4.11 14.79 17.23
CA ALA A 89 5.34 15.32 17.83
C ALA A 89 6.60 14.68 17.21
N LYS A 90 6.55 13.36 16.96
CA LYS A 90 7.61 12.59 16.31
C LYS A 90 7.77 12.98 14.84
N LEU A 91 6.68 13.25 14.13
CA LEU A 91 6.68 13.74 12.76
C LEU A 91 7.39 15.10 12.68
N LYS A 92 7.08 16.04 13.57
CA LYS A 92 7.75 17.36 13.62
C LYS A 92 9.25 17.23 13.87
N ALA A 93 9.67 16.32 14.75
CA ALA A 93 11.07 16.04 14.99
C ALA A 93 11.78 15.49 13.73
N LEU A 94 11.18 14.50 13.05
CA LEU A 94 11.75 13.92 11.82
C LEU A 94 11.79 14.93 10.65
N GLN A 95 10.75 15.75 10.52
CA GLN A 95 10.65 16.79 9.48
C GLN A 95 11.66 17.94 9.65
N SER A 96 12.24 18.12 10.84
CA SER A 96 13.26 19.16 11.09
C SER A 96 14.57 18.93 10.30
N ASN A 97 14.85 17.69 9.89
CA ASN A 97 16.00 17.36 9.05
C ASN A 97 15.66 17.57 7.56
N SER A 98 16.05 18.72 7.02
CA SER A 98 15.77 19.11 5.63
C SER A 98 16.45 18.22 4.58
N THR A 99 17.60 17.62 4.88
CA THR A 99 18.27 16.65 3.98
C THR A 99 17.47 15.36 3.90
N LEU A 100 17.10 14.79 5.05
CA LEU A 100 16.25 13.60 5.13
C LEU A 100 14.93 13.83 4.38
N MET A 101 14.29 14.98 4.57
CA MET A 101 13.03 15.30 3.87
C MET A 101 13.18 15.36 2.34
N GLN A 102 14.32 15.83 1.81
CA GLN A 102 14.59 15.82 0.37
C GLN A 102 14.76 14.38 -0.16
N GLU A 103 15.51 13.53 0.53
CA GLU A 103 15.68 12.13 0.17
C GLU A 103 14.35 11.37 0.23
N CYS A 104 13.56 11.59 1.28
CA CYS A 104 12.23 11.02 1.43
C CYS A 104 11.28 11.46 0.31
N ALA A 105 11.36 12.70 -0.16
CA ALA A 105 10.57 13.18 -1.30
C ALA A 105 10.92 12.45 -2.61
N VAL A 106 12.22 12.25 -2.90
CA VAL A 106 12.68 11.47 -4.07
C VAL A 106 12.24 10.00 -3.96
N MET A 107 12.38 9.40 -2.78
CA MET A 107 11.88 8.05 -2.51
C MET A 107 10.36 7.94 -2.69
N ALA A 108 9.59 8.87 -2.15
CA ALA A 108 8.13 8.90 -2.24
C ALA A 108 7.66 9.04 -3.70
N ALA A 109 8.30 9.89 -4.50
CA ALA A 109 8.05 10.01 -5.93
C ALA A 109 8.30 8.68 -6.67
N GLY A 110 9.44 8.02 -6.41
CA GLY A 110 9.77 6.71 -6.98
C GLY A 110 8.81 5.60 -6.54
N MET A 111 8.34 5.60 -5.29
CA MET A 111 7.33 4.66 -4.80
C MET A 111 5.95 4.90 -5.41
N LYS A 112 5.53 6.17 -5.54
CA LYS A 112 4.28 6.59 -6.17
C LYS A 112 4.24 6.15 -7.63
N LEU A 113 5.30 6.39 -8.39
CA LEU A 113 5.42 5.92 -9.78
C LEU A 113 5.25 4.40 -9.86
N ARG A 114 5.99 3.61 -9.07
CA ARG A 114 5.85 2.14 -9.04
C ARG A 114 4.44 1.68 -8.63
N ALA A 115 3.77 2.41 -7.74
CA ALA A 115 2.39 2.11 -7.36
C ALA A 115 1.42 2.34 -8.53
N GLN A 116 1.53 3.47 -9.21
CA GLN A 116 0.73 3.77 -10.41
C GLN A 116 0.99 2.76 -11.54
N CYS A 117 2.22 2.29 -11.72
CA CYS A 117 2.54 1.28 -12.72
C CYS A 117 1.94 -0.11 -12.39
N ARG A 118 1.91 -0.50 -11.10
CA ARG A 118 1.19 -1.70 -10.67
C ARG A 118 -0.31 -1.55 -10.84
N GLU A 119 -0.86 -0.39 -10.48
CA GLU A 119 -2.28 -0.08 -10.66
C GLU A 119 -2.70 -0.18 -12.13
N ILE A 120 -1.95 0.43 -13.06
CA ILE A 120 -2.18 0.27 -14.50
C ILE A 120 -2.20 -1.22 -14.89
N LYS A 121 -1.20 -2.01 -14.44
CA LYS A 121 -1.13 -3.45 -14.74
C LYS A 121 -2.33 -4.24 -14.18
N GLU A 122 -2.70 -4.00 -12.92
CA GLU A 122 -3.81 -4.67 -12.23
C GLU A 122 -5.16 -4.33 -12.89
N LEU A 123 -5.38 -3.06 -13.25
CA LEU A 123 -6.57 -2.60 -13.95
C LEU A 123 -6.64 -3.16 -15.39
N THR A 124 -5.51 -3.25 -16.11
CA THR A 124 -5.44 -3.91 -17.41
C THR A 124 -5.82 -5.39 -17.29
N MET A 125 -5.23 -6.15 -16.36
CA MET A 125 -5.57 -7.56 -16.17
C MET A 125 -7.05 -7.77 -15.82
N LEU A 126 -7.64 -6.87 -15.02
CA LEU A 126 -9.07 -6.93 -14.68
C LEU A 126 -9.97 -6.60 -15.88
N SER A 127 -9.59 -5.61 -16.69
CA SER A 127 -10.26 -5.29 -17.95
C SER A 127 -10.19 -6.44 -18.95
N ASP A 128 -9.01 -7.04 -19.13
CA ASP A 128 -8.80 -8.15 -20.08
C ASP A 128 -9.62 -9.39 -19.69
N LEU A 129 -9.65 -9.72 -18.39
CA LEU A 129 -10.48 -10.81 -17.85
C LEU A 129 -11.98 -10.54 -18.03
N ALA A 130 -12.44 -9.31 -17.78
CA ALA A 130 -13.86 -8.96 -17.92
C ALA A 130 -14.34 -8.90 -19.38
N ASN A 131 -13.46 -8.58 -20.32
CA ASN A 131 -13.78 -8.54 -21.76
C ASN A 131 -13.60 -9.91 -22.46
N ASN A 132 -12.97 -10.89 -21.81
CA ASN A 132 -12.85 -12.26 -22.33
C ASN A 132 -13.93 -13.16 -21.74
N GLN A 133 -15.02 -13.37 -22.48
CA GLN A 133 -16.19 -14.14 -22.03
C GLN A 133 -15.85 -15.56 -21.55
N THR A 134 -14.91 -16.25 -22.20
CA THR A 134 -14.48 -17.61 -21.82
C THR A 134 -13.70 -17.58 -20.50
N ALA A 135 -12.70 -16.70 -20.39
CA ALA A 135 -11.91 -16.56 -19.17
C ALA A 135 -12.76 -16.08 -17.97
N LEU A 136 -13.78 -15.26 -18.23
CA LEU A 136 -14.74 -14.81 -17.23
C LEU A 136 -15.63 -15.95 -16.70
N GLN A 137 -16.09 -16.85 -17.58
CA GLN A 137 -16.84 -18.06 -17.21
C GLN A 137 -15.98 -19.08 -16.47
N GLU A 138 -14.73 -19.28 -16.91
CA GLU A 138 -13.74 -20.10 -16.18
C GLU A 138 -13.47 -19.53 -14.79
N PHE A 139 -13.29 -18.20 -14.68
CA PHE A 139 -13.10 -17.52 -13.40
C PHE A 139 -14.31 -17.69 -12.47
N GLN A 140 -15.53 -17.46 -12.98
CA GLN A 140 -16.76 -17.70 -12.22
C GLN A 140 -16.82 -19.13 -11.68
N THR A 141 -16.58 -20.11 -12.55
CA THR A 141 -16.65 -21.54 -12.21
C THR A 141 -15.57 -21.93 -11.19
N LYS A 142 -14.32 -21.55 -11.45
CA LYS A 142 -13.16 -21.86 -10.58
C LYS A 142 -13.29 -21.28 -9.17
N HIS A 143 -13.93 -20.12 -9.04
CA HIS A 143 -14.15 -19.45 -7.76
C HIS A 143 -15.55 -19.67 -7.18
N ASN A 144 -16.38 -20.53 -7.80
CA ASN A 144 -17.76 -20.83 -7.41
C ASN A 144 -18.62 -19.57 -7.15
N LEU A 145 -18.43 -18.52 -7.97
CA LEU A 145 -19.05 -17.22 -7.74
C LEU A 145 -20.54 -17.23 -8.10
N THR A 146 -21.35 -16.71 -7.18
CA THR A 146 -22.78 -16.49 -7.41
C THR A 146 -23.01 -15.41 -8.47
N ALA A 147 -24.21 -15.40 -9.08
CA ALA A 147 -24.59 -14.34 -10.03
C ALA A 147 -24.46 -12.92 -9.42
N ALA A 148 -24.78 -12.76 -8.13
CA ALA A 148 -24.63 -11.48 -7.43
C ALA A 148 -23.17 -11.04 -7.25
N GLU A 149 -22.24 -11.98 -7.05
CA GLU A 149 -20.81 -11.70 -6.98
C GLU A 149 -20.23 -11.40 -8.36
N MET A 150 -20.71 -12.07 -9.41
CA MET A 150 -20.34 -11.76 -10.79
C MET A 150 -20.83 -10.39 -11.25
N THR A 151 -22.03 -9.96 -10.83
CA THR A 151 -22.49 -8.58 -11.03
C THR A 151 -21.54 -7.58 -10.34
N LYS A 152 -21.21 -7.80 -9.05
CA LYS A 152 -20.24 -6.96 -8.33
C LYS A 152 -18.85 -6.96 -8.97
N PHE A 153 -18.40 -8.08 -9.53
CA PHE A 153 -17.13 -8.18 -10.24
C PHE A 153 -17.13 -7.39 -11.55
N THR A 154 -18.17 -7.57 -12.37
CA THR A 154 -18.30 -6.86 -13.66
C THR A 154 -18.49 -5.36 -13.49
N ASP A 155 -19.19 -4.90 -12.45
CA ASP A 155 -19.28 -3.47 -12.12
C ASP A 155 -17.94 -2.90 -11.62
N ARG A 156 -17.17 -3.66 -10.84
CA ARG A 156 -15.78 -3.29 -10.50
C ARG A 156 -14.90 -3.22 -11.74
N ALA A 157 -15.07 -4.12 -12.70
CA ALA A 157 -14.32 -4.12 -13.95
C ALA A 157 -14.65 -2.91 -14.84
N LYS A 158 -15.93 -2.49 -14.95
CA LYS A 158 -16.31 -1.25 -15.65
C LYS A 158 -15.62 -0.02 -15.04
N ASN A 159 -15.74 0.15 -13.73
CA ASN A 159 -15.06 1.23 -12.99
C ASN A 159 -13.52 1.18 -13.16
N ALA A 160 -12.96 -0.03 -13.21
CA ALA A 160 -11.53 -0.24 -13.47
C ALA A 160 -11.12 0.18 -14.89
N THR A 161 -11.94 -0.09 -15.90
CA THR A 161 -11.72 0.32 -17.29
C THR A 161 -11.74 1.85 -17.43
N GLU A 162 -12.68 2.54 -16.80
CA GLU A 162 -12.74 4.02 -16.78
C GLU A 162 -11.51 4.64 -16.11
N LYS A 163 -11.08 4.06 -14.97
CA LYS A 163 -9.89 4.49 -14.25
C LYS A 163 -8.61 4.21 -15.05
N LEU A 164 -8.53 3.06 -15.72
CA LEU A 164 -7.43 2.69 -16.61
C LEU A 164 -7.32 3.68 -17.77
N ALA A 165 -8.43 3.96 -18.46
CA ALA A 165 -8.47 4.94 -19.54
C ALA A 165 -8.04 6.35 -19.07
N THR A 166 -8.38 6.72 -17.83
CA THR A 166 -7.95 7.98 -17.22
C THR A 166 -6.43 8.00 -16.95
N LEU A 167 -5.86 6.92 -16.41
CA LEU A 167 -4.42 6.79 -16.17
C LEU A 167 -3.62 6.73 -17.49
N GLN A 168 -4.15 6.05 -18.51
CA GLN A 168 -3.51 5.89 -19.82
C GLN A 168 -3.42 7.20 -20.63
N LYS A 169 -4.29 8.19 -20.37
CA LYS A 169 -4.18 9.54 -20.94
C LYS A 169 -2.88 10.25 -20.53
N ASN A 170 -2.27 9.87 -19.40
CA ASN A 170 -0.95 10.35 -19.02
C ASN A 170 0.14 9.53 -19.74
N THR A 171 0.47 9.94 -20.96
CA THR A 171 1.45 9.24 -21.82
C THR A 171 2.84 9.15 -21.19
N THR A 172 3.26 10.18 -20.42
CA THR A 172 4.52 10.18 -19.66
C THR A 172 4.54 9.09 -18.60
N LEU A 173 3.46 8.92 -17.84
CA LEU A 173 3.30 7.84 -16.85
C LEU A 173 3.34 6.47 -17.54
N VAL A 174 2.59 6.29 -18.64
CA VAL A 174 2.59 5.04 -19.40
C VAL A 174 3.99 4.69 -19.93
N ALA A 175 4.72 5.67 -20.47
CA ALA A 175 6.09 5.48 -20.93
C ALA A 175 7.03 5.07 -19.78
N ALA A 176 7.01 5.81 -18.66
CA ALA A 176 7.80 5.50 -17.47
C ALA A 176 7.50 4.10 -16.91
N CYS A 177 6.24 3.67 -16.95
CA CYS A 177 5.84 2.33 -16.52
C CYS A 177 6.34 1.21 -17.46
N LYS A 178 6.38 1.43 -18.77
CA LYS A 178 6.98 0.48 -19.73
C LYS A 178 8.46 0.23 -19.39
N SER A 179 9.24 1.30 -19.18
CA SER A 179 10.66 1.20 -18.78
C SER A 179 10.82 0.55 -17.39
N THR A 180 9.97 0.89 -16.42
CA THR A 180 10.05 0.35 -15.05
C THR A 180 9.74 -1.15 -14.99
N ASN A 181 8.83 -1.64 -15.84
CA ASN A 181 8.50 -3.06 -15.92
C ASN A 181 9.63 -3.91 -16.54
N GLN A 182 10.39 -3.35 -17.50
CA GLN A 182 11.57 -4.01 -18.08
C GLN A 182 12.70 -4.19 -17.06
N SER A 183 12.87 -3.26 -16.12
CA SER A 183 13.84 -3.37 -15.02
C SER A 183 13.48 -4.43 -13.96
N GLN A 184 12.30 -5.05 -14.04
CA GLN A 184 11.87 -6.13 -13.13
C GLN A 184 12.01 -7.53 -13.74
N SER A 185 11.97 -7.68 -15.07
CA SER A 185 12.28 -8.98 -15.71
C SER A 185 13.76 -9.31 -15.59
N SER A 186 14.66 -8.32 -15.69
CA SER A 186 16.11 -8.50 -15.57
C SER A 186 16.63 -8.69 -14.13
N LYS A 187 15.77 -9.03 -13.17
CA LYS A 187 16.12 -9.39 -11.78
C LYS A 187 15.67 -10.79 -11.36
N PHE A 188 15.08 -11.54 -12.28
CA PHE A 188 14.61 -12.93 -12.10
C PHE A 188 15.03 -13.83 -13.29
N SER A 189 16.19 -13.53 -13.89
CA SER A 189 16.88 -14.36 -14.89
C SER A 189 18.36 -14.43 -14.53
#